data_AF-A0A810NM83-F1
#
_entry.id   AF-A0A810NM83-F1
#
_cell.length_a   1.000
_cell.length_b   1.000
_cell.length_c   1.000
_cell.angle_alpha   90.00
_cell.angle_beta   90.00
_cell.angle_gamma   90.00
#
_symmetry.space_group_name_H-M   'P 1'
#
loop_
_entity.id
_entity.type
_entity.pdbx_description
1 polymer ?
#
loop_
_entity_poly.entity_id
_entity_poly.type
_entity_poly.pdbx_seq_one_letter_code
_entity_poly.pdbx_strand_id
1 'polypeptide(L)'
;MTESVITSSPAPAGLGRRLAGFVLELLLCAATLVVGWLVWSVLEWRHGRTPAKRLLGLRVVDAVTAEPAGLRTMALRQLVYAIGVVGLFGAATLGLGLVIAALFALSPTRQAMWDRLAFTAVIRDQA
;
A
#
# COMPACT_ATOMS: atom_id res chain seq x y z
N MET A 1 -6.49 32.87 -54.96
CA MET A 1 -5.91 32.98 -53.61
C MET A 1 -6.09 31.62 -52.95
N THR A 2 -5.30 30.67 -53.42
CA THR A 2 -5.39 29.23 -53.17
C THR A 2 -3.95 28.75 -53.24
N GLU A 3 -3.56 27.84 -52.33
CA GLU A 3 -2.18 27.36 -52.09
C GLU A 3 -1.39 28.33 -51.21
N SER A 4 -1.06 28.01 -49.95
CA SER A 4 -0.23 26.88 -49.55
C SER A 4 -0.59 26.37 -48.15
N VAL A 5 -1.45 25.36 -48.06
CA VAL A 5 -1.49 24.50 -46.88
C VAL A 5 -0.28 23.58 -47.00
N ILE A 6 0.88 24.08 -46.53
CA ILE A 6 2.11 23.30 -46.42
C ILE A 6 1.79 22.15 -45.46
N THR A 7 1.57 20.97 -46.03
CA THR A 7 1.55 19.69 -45.32
C THR A 7 2.96 19.42 -44.79
N SER A 8 3.30 19.98 -43.63
CA SER A 8 4.45 19.53 -42.87
C SER A 8 4.15 18.12 -42.38
N SER A 9 4.58 17.10 -43.14
CA SER A 9 4.41 15.71 -42.73
C SER A 9 5.18 15.52 -41.41
N PRO A 10 4.50 15.15 -40.30
CA PRO A 10 5.14 15.09 -39.00
C PRO A 10 6.27 14.07 -39.02
N ALA A 11 7.47 14.49 -38.64
CA ALA A 11 8.63 13.60 -38.58
C ALA A 11 8.39 12.47 -37.57
N PRO A 12 8.64 11.20 -37.92
CA PRO A 12 8.43 10.08 -37.02
C PRO A 12 9.33 10.20 -35.79
N ALA A 13 8.74 10.00 -34.61
CA ALA A 13 9.47 10.09 -33.35
C ALA A 13 10.60 9.05 -33.28
N GLY A 14 11.78 9.49 -32.87
CA GLY A 14 12.94 8.60 -32.67
C GLY A 14 12.72 7.54 -31.59
N LEU A 15 13.46 6.43 -31.69
CA LEU A 15 13.33 5.26 -30.81
C LEU A 15 13.38 5.60 -29.31
N GLY A 16 14.28 6.50 -28.90
CA GLY A 16 14.41 6.91 -27.50
C GLY A 16 13.15 7.59 -26.94
N ARG A 17 12.43 8.36 -27.76
CA ARG A 17 11.20 9.06 -27.33
C ARG A 17 10.02 8.10 -27.21
N ARG A 18 10.00 7.05 -28.03
CA ARG A 18 9.05 5.93 -27.91
C ARG A 18 9.30 5.10 -26.64
N LEU A 19 10.56 4.74 -26.37
CA LEU A 19 10.95 4.02 -25.15
C LEU A 19 10.64 4.84 -23.88
N ALA A 20 10.95 6.13 -23.89
CA ALA A 20 10.60 7.03 -22.77
C ALA A 20 9.09 7.09 -22.53
N GLY A 21 8.28 7.08 -23.60
CA GLY A 21 6.82 6.98 -23.51
C GLY A 21 6.36 5.71 -22.79
N PHE A 22 6.89 4.54 -23.16
CA PHE A 22 6.54 3.28 -22.50
C PHE A 22 6.93 3.25 -21.02
N VAL A 23 8.12 3.76 -20.68
CA VAL A 23 8.56 3.85 -19.29
C VAL A 23 7.67 4.80 -18.50
N LEU A 24 7.33 5.95 -19.07
CA LEU A 24 6.47 6.94 -18.42
C LEU A 24 5.05 6.40 -18.20
N GLU A 25 4.47 5.70 -19.18
CA GLU A 25 3.18 5.01 -19.05
C GLU A 25 3.20 3.99 -17.91
N LEU A 26 4.25 3.16 -17.83
CA LEU A 26 4.39 2.19 -16.75
C LEU A 26 4.48 2.87 -15.37
N LEU A 27 5.26 3.95 -15.27
CA LEU A 27 5.40 4.74 -14.04
C LEU A 27 4.08 5.38 -13.62
N LEU A 28 3.33 5.95 -14.56
CA LEU A 28 2.02 6.54 -14.30
C LEU A 28 1.00 5.48 -13.88
N CYS A 29 1.00 4.32 -14.53
CA CYS A 29 0.16 3.18 -14.16
C CYS A 29 0.47 2.70 -12.72
N ALA A 30 1.75 2.53 -12.38
CA ALA A 30 2.15 2.16 -11.04
C ALA A 30 1.75 3.22 -10.00
N ALA A 31 1.99 4.50 -10.28
CA ALA A 31 1.65 5.60 -9.38
C ALA A 31 0.13 5.70 -9.14
N THR A 32 -0.68 5.58 -10.19
CA THR A 32 -2.15 5.63 -10.07
C THR A 32 -2.70 4.44 -9.27
N LEU A 33 -2.16 3.23 -9.44
CA LEU A 33 -2.51 2.08 -8.60
C LEU A 33 -2.20 2.35 -7.12
N VAL A 34 -1.01 2.89 -6.82
CA VAL A 34 -0.61 3.22 -5.44
C VAL A 34 -1.54 4.27 -4.84
N VAL A 35 -1.86 5.33 -5.58
CA VAL A 35 -2.77 6.38 -5.11
C VAL A 35 -4.18 5.83 -4.84
N GLY A 36 -4.73 5.05 -5.78
CA GLY A 36 -6.04 4.41 -5.60
C GLY A 36 -6.08 3.51 -4.37
N TRP A 37 -5.03 2.71 -4.15
CA TRP A 37 -4.91 1.85 -2.98
C TRP A 37 -4.81 2.65 -1.67
N LEU A 38 -4.07 3.77 -1.66
CA LEU A 38 -3.94 4.64 -0.49
C LEU A 38 -5.27 5.28 -0.12
N VAL A 39 -6.01 5.83 -1.10
CA VAL A 39 -7.33 6.44 -0.87
C VAL A 39 -8.30 5.41 -0.29
N TRP A 40 -8.38 4.21 -0.88
CA TRP A 40 -9.22 3.14 -0.35
C TRP A 40 -8.80 2.75 1.07
N SER A 41 -7.49 2.66 1.33
CA SER A 41 -6.97 2.33 2.66
C SER A 41 -7.41 3.33 3.73
N VAL A 42 -7.29 4.63 3.46
CA VAL A 42 -7.66 5.69 4.41
C VAL A 42 -9.17 5.66 4.72
N LEU A 43 -10.02 5.40 3.71
CA LEU A 43 -11.45 5.25 3.93
C LEU A 43 -11.77 4.06 4.84
N GLU A 44 -11.10 2.94 4.60
CA GLU A 44 -11.34 1.67 5.30
C GLU A 44 -10.79 1.68 6.75
N TRP A 45 -9.81 2.53 7.05
CA TRP A 45 -9.31 2.73 8.42
C TRP A 45 -10.39 3.21 9.39
N ARG A 46 -11.43 3.88 8.91
CA ARG A 46 -12.61 4.25 9.73
C ARG A 46 -13.35 3.04 10.29
N HIS A 47 -13.20 1.89 9.65
CA HIS A 47 -13.84 0.63 10.02
C HIS A 47 -12.86 -0.37 10.66
N GLY A 48 -11.64 0.08 11.00
CA GLY A 48 -10.59 -0.76 11.59
C GLY A 48 -10.03 -1.79 10.60
N ARG A 49 -10.05 -1.49 9.30
CA ARG A 49 -9.71 -2.45 8.24
C ARG A 49 -8.80 -1.81 7.18
N THR A 50 -8.10 -2.66 6.43
CA THR A 50 -7.40 -2.29 5.19
C THR A 50 -8.11 -2.97 4.01
N PRO A 51 -7.91 -2.56 2.74
CA PRO A 51 -8.61 -3.13 1.60
C PRO A 51 -8.47 -4.66 1.51
N ALA A 52 -7.25 -5.16 1.73
CA ALA A 52 -6.99 -6.60 1.80
C ALA A 52 -7.74 -7.27 2.96
N LYS A 53 -7.77 -6.65 4.15
CA LYS A 53 -8.51 -7.17 5.30
C LYS A 53 -10.02 -7.18 5.06
N ARG A 54 -10.57 -6.18 4.38
CA ARG A 54 -11.99 -6.17 3.97
C ARG A 54 -12.31 -7.33 3.03
N LEU A 55 -11.47 -7.57 2.01
CA LEU A 55 -11.65 -8.69 1.09
C LEU A 55 -11.53 -10.06 1.78
N LEU A 56 -10.71 -10.13 2.83
CA LEU A 56 -10.49 -11.36 3.60
C LEU A 56 -11.43 -11.52 4.80
N GLY A 57 -12.38 -10.60 5.04
CA GLY A 57 -13.26 -10.65 6.20
C GLY A 57 -12.49 -10.56 7.53
N LEU A 58 -11.50 -9.68 7.61
CA LEU A 58 -10.67 -9.45 8.78
C LEU A 58 -10.92 -8.04 9.33
N ARG A 59 -10.96 -7.91 10.66
CA ARG A 59 -11.04 -6.62 11.35
C ARG A 59 -9.94 -6.51 12.39
N VAL A 60 -9.40 -5.30 12.53
CA VAL A 60 -8.47 -4.99 13.62
C VAL A 60 -9.25 -4.38 14.77
N VAL A 61 -9.02 -4.94 15.95
CA VAL A 61 -9.55 -4.41 17.20
C VAL A 61 -8.40 -4.05 18.12
N ASP A 62 -8.69 -3.16 19.07
CA ASP A 62 -7.80 -2.87 20.18
C ASP A 62 -7.61 -4.13 21.05
N ALA A 63 -6.37 -4.45 21.40
CA ALA A 63 -6.06 -5.69 22.10
C ALA A 63 -6.45 -5.67 23.60
N VAL A 64 -6.75 -4.50 24.16
CA VAL A 64 -7.10 -4.31 25.58
C VAL A 64 -8.61 -4.16 25.75
N THR A 65 -9.26 -3.40 24.87
CA THR A 65 -10.68 -3.05 24.97
C THR A 65 -11.58 -3.85 24.04
N ALA A 66 -11.02 -4.58 23.06
CA ALA A 66 -11.73 -5.32 22.01
C ALA A 66 -12.65 -4.44 21.11
N GLU A 67 -12.59 -3.12 21.26
CA GLU A 67 -13.34 -2.17 20.44
C GLU A 67 -12.69 -2.00 19.05
N PRO A 68 -13.47 -1.62 18.01
CA PRO A 68 -12.94 -1.37 16.68
C PRO A 68 -11.85 -0.29 16.72
N ALA A 69 -10.67 -0.60 16.19
CA ALA A 69 -9.57 0.37 16.15
C ALA A 69 -9.96 1.57 15.28
N GLY A 70 -10.01 2.76 15.88
CA GLY A 70 -10.38 3.99 15.20
C GLY A 70 -9.34 4.47 14.17
N LEU A 71 -9.72 5.48 13.38
CA LEU A 71 -8.91 6.04 12.29
C LEU A 71 -7.48 6.43 12.74
N ARG A 72 -7.35 7.06 13.92
CA ARG A 72 -6.04 7.51 14.44
C ARG A 72 -5.14 6.33 14.82
N THR A 73 -5.70 5.29 15.43
CA THR A 73 -4.97 4.07 15.81
C THR A 73 -4.52 3.31 14.57
N MET A 74 -5.39 3.19 13.57
CA MET A 74 -5.06 2.62 12.26
C MET A 74 -3.96 3.41 11.55
N ALA A 75 -4.06 4.74 11.50
CA ALA A 75 -3.06 5.59 10.84
C ALA A 75 -1.69 5.49 11.54
N LEU A 76 -1.65 5.54 12.87
CA LEU A 76 -0.41 5.37 13.64
C LEU A 76 0.21 4.00 13.40
N ARG A 77 -0.60 2.93 13.46
CA ARG A 77 -0.16 1.58 13.15
C ARG A 77 0.43 1.48 11.74
N GLN A 78 -0.22 2.09 10.75
CA GLN A 78 0.24 2.04 9.37
C GLN A 78 1.53 2.86 9.17
N LEU A 79 1.68 3.99 9.87
CA LEU A 79 2.89 4.80 9.87
C LEU A 79 4.07 4.04 10.49
N VAL A 80 3.86 3.38 11.63
CA VAL A 80 4.86 2.55 12.29
C VAL A 80 5.25 1.37 11.40
N TYR A 81 4.29 0.72 10.72
CA TYR A 81 4.58 -0.35 9.78
C TYR A 81 5.35 0.16 8.54
N ALA A 82 4.91 1.26 7.93
CA ALA A 82 5.52 1.80 6.71
C ALA A 82 6.93 2.35 6.97
N ILE A 83 7.10 3.20 7.99
CA ILE A 83 8.37 3.86 8.29
C ILE A 83 9.30 2.90 9.06
N GLY A 84 8.78 2.23 10.10
CA GLY A 84 9.61 1.40 10.98
C GLY A 84 9.92 0.05 10.37
N VAL A 85 8.91 -0.70 9.94
CA VAL A 85 9.08 -2.11 9.56
C VAL A 85 9.46 -2.29 8.10
N VAL A 86 8.77 -1.63 7.17
CA VAL A 86 9.07 -1.73 5.73
C VAL A 86 10.26 -0.83 5.37
N GLY A 87 10.23 0.42 5.84
CA GLY A 87 11.29 1.40 5.59
C GLY A 87 12.59 1.06 6.29
N LEU A 88 12.66 1.23 7.61
CA LEU A 88 13.91 1.10 8.36
C LEU A 88 14.37 -0.35 8.46
N PHE A 89 13.49 -1.27 8.89
CA PHE A 89 13.87 -2.66 9.13
C PHE A 89 14.00 -3.45 7.81
N GLY A 90 13.07 -3.26 6.87
CA GLY A 90 13.07 -3.91 5.56
C GLY A 90 14.25 -3.48 4.70
N ALA A 91 14.56 -2.19 4.60
CA ALA A 91 15.70 -1.72 3.82
C ALA A 91 17.04 -2.11 4.46
N ALA A 92 17.16 -2.01 5.80
CA ALA A 92 18.40 -2.37 6.50
C ALA A 92 18.72 -3.88 6.43
N THR A 93 17.70 -4.73 6.29
CA THR A 93 17.86 -6.19 6.25
C THR A 93 17.69 -6.79 4.85
N LEU A 94 17.63 -5.98 3.80
CA LEU A 94 17.34 -6.41 2.42
C LEU A 94 16.09 -7.30 2.33
N GLY A 95 15.07 -7.02 3.14
CA GLY A 95 13.80 -7.75 3.19
C GLY A 95 13.78 -8.99 4.11
N LEU A 96 14.92 -9.46 4.63
CA LEU A 96 14.95 -10.64 5.51
C LEU A 96 14.24 -10.38 6.85
N GLY A 97 14.34 -9.16 7.38
CA GLY A 97 13.66 -8.74 8.60
C GLY A 97 12.14 -8.68 8.46
N LEU A 98 11.62 -8.44 7.23
CA LEU A 98 10.19 -8.52 6.96
C LEU A 98 9.70 -9.97 7.04
N VAL A 99 10.49 -10.92 6.52
CA VAL A 99 10.17 -12.35 6.60
C VAL A 99 10.15 -12.80 8.06
N ILE A 100 11.18 -12.46 8.85
CA ILE A 100 11.26 -12.83 10.27
C ILE A 100 10.11 -12.20 11.08
N ALA A 101 9.79 -10.92 10.84
CA ALA A 101 8.69 -10.25 11.52
C ALA A 101 7.30 -10.80 11.11
N ALA A 102 7.16 -11.28 9.88
CA ALA A 102 5.97 -11.99 9.42
C ALA A 102 5.87 -13.41 10.02
N LEU A 103 6.99 -14.11 10.21
CA LEU A 103 7.02 -15.41 10.89
C LEU A 103 6.54 -15.31 12.35
N PHE A 104 6.71 -14.16 13.01
CA PHE A 104 6.10 -13.92 14.33
C PHE A 104 4.56 -13.99 14.31
N ALA A 105 3.90 -13.78 13.17
CA ALA A 105 2.46 -14.01 13.02
C ALA A 105 2.07 -15.50 13.09
N LEU A 106 3.03 -16.42 12.96
CA LEU A 106 2.83 -17.87 13.19
C LEU A 106 2.94 -18.24 14.68
N SER A 107 3.29 -17.28 15.55
CA SER A 107 3.33 -17.51 16.99
C SER A 107 1.95 -17.82 17.57
N PRO A 108 1.83 -18.43 18.76
CA PRO A 108 0.56 -18.89 19.33
C PRO A 108 -0.51 -17.79 19.47
N THR A 109 -0.08 -16.54 19.57
CA THR A 109 -0.95 -15.35 19.67
C THR A 109 -1.45 -14.85 18.30
N ARG A 110 -0.97 -15.42 17.18
CA ARG A 110 -1.27 -15.01 15.79
C ARG A 110 -1.13 -13.51 15.51
N GLN A 111 -0.25 -12.84 16.27
CA GLN A 111 0.03 -11.41 16.16
C GLN A 111 1.42 -11.23 15.57
N ALA A 112 1.52 -10.43 14.50
CA ALA A 112 2.84 -10.04 14.00
C ALA A 112 3.51 -9.04 14.96
N MET A 113 4.82 -8.83 14.82
CA MET A 113 5.57 -7.93 15.71
C MET A 113 4.99 -6.50 15.75
N TRP A 114 4.54 -6.00 14.59
CA TRP A 114 3.89 -4.69 14.47
C TRP A 114 2.48 -4.64 15.07
N ASP A 115 1.79 -5.78 15.17
CA ASP A 115 0.48 -5.85 15.83
C ASP A 115 0.65 -5.65 17.35
N ARG A 116 1.70 -6.25 17.93
CA ARG A 116 2.06 -6.06 19.35
C ARG A 116 2.50 -4.63 19.65
N LEU A 117 3.34 -4.04 18.78
CA LEU A 117 3.82 -2.66 18.97
C LEU A 117 2.68 -1.64 18.91
N ALA A 118 1.64 -1.94 18.11
CA ALA A 118 0.45 -1.11 17.98
C ALA A 118 -0.67 -1.50 18.96
N PHE A 119 -0.45 -2.45 19.87
CA PHE A 119 -1.48 -3.00 20.78
C PHE A 119 -2.78 -3.39 20.05
N THR A 120 -2.64 -4.04 18.89
CA THR A 120 -3.78 -4.43 18.05
C THR A 120 -3.81 -5.93 17.79
N ALA A 121 -5.00 -6.48 17.62
CA ALA A 121 -5.20 -7.87 17.20
C ALA A 121 -6.05 -7.93 15.93
N VAL A 122 -5.71 -8.85 15.01
CA VAL A 122 -6.50 -9.11 13.80
C VAL A 122 -7.41 -10.30 14.07
N ILE A 123 -8.72 -10.08 14.01
CA ILE A 123 -9.73 -11.10 14.26
C ILE A 123 -10.53 -11.35 12.98
N ARG A 124 -11.02 -12.58 12.83
CA ARG A 124 -12.00 -12.91 11.77
C ARG A 124 -13.29 -12.16 12.08
N ASP A 125 -13.75 -11.41 11.10
CA ASP A 125 -15.06 -10.76 11.14
C ASP A 125 -16.12 -11.86 11.11
N GLN A 126 -16.86 -12.02 12.20
CA GLN A 126 -18.04 -12.88 12.21
C GLN A 126 -19.17 -12.03 11.59
N ALA A 127 -19.52 -12.36 10.35
CA ALA A 127 -20.75 -11.88 9.75
C ALA A 127 -21.96 -12.44 10.51
#